data_AF-Q2G4R2-F1
#
_entry.id   AF-Q2G4R2-F1
#
_cell.length_a   1.000
_cell.length_b   1.000
_cell.length_c   1.000
_cell.angle_alpha   90.00
_cell.angle_beta   90.00
_cell.angle_gamma   90.00
#
_symmetry.space_group_name_H-M   'P 1'
#
loop_
_entity.id
_entity.type
_entity.pdbx_description
1 polymer ?
#
loop_
_entity_poly.entity_id
_entity_poly.type
_entity_poly.pdbx_seq_one_letter_code
_entity_poly.pdbx_strand_id
1 'polypeptide(L)' 'MAQVKNISTGPRGAYLKGAYVEAEVGAVIEADDFAEEWFEEVKASKAKADAKSE' A
#
# COMPACT_ATOMS: atom_id res chain seq x y z
N MET A 1 1.23 -10.77 -2.92
CA MET A 1 0.80 -9.37 -2.92
C MET A 1 0.31 -9.09 -1.52
N ALA A 2 0.99 -8.20 -0.81
CA ALA A 2 0.57 -7.71 0.49
C ALA A 2 -0.12 -6.36 0.30
N GLN A 3 -1.12 -6.05 1.13
CA GLN A 3 -1.61 -4.67 1.22
C GLN A 3 -0.68 -3.94 2.18
N VAL A 4 -0.09 -2.86 1.71
CA VAL A 4 0.85 -2.06 2.50
C VAL A 4 0.38 -0.62 2.57
N LYS A 5 0.54 -0.02 3.74
CA LYS A 5 0.21 1.38 3.99
C LYS A 5 1.49 2.20 4.00
N ASN A 6 1.54 3.28 3.22
CA ASN A 6 2.68 4.20 3.29
C ASN A 6 2.68 4.90 4.68
N ILE A 7 3.68 4.60 5.49
CA ILE A 7 3.94 5.20 6.80
C ILE A 7 5.06 6.26 6.76
N SER A 8 5.62 6.52 5.58
CA SER A 8 6.66 7.53 5.36
C SER A 8 6.11 8.95 5.49
N THR A 9 7.00 9.93 5.60
CA THR A 9 6.65 11.37 5.69
C THR A 9 6.38 12.02 4.33
N GLY A 10 6.40 11.25 3.23
CA GLY A 10 6.11 11.71 1.87
C GLY A 10 5.64 10.58 0.95
N PRO A 11 5.24 10.91 -0.30
CA PRO A 11 4.86 9.90 -1.28
C PRO A 11 6.05 8.97 -1.56
N ARG A 12 5.77 7.68 -1.51
CA ARG A 12 6.76 6.62 -1.77
C ARG A 12 6.16 5.62 -2.73
N GLY A 13 7.03 5.03 -3.54
CA GLY A 13 6.64 3.96 -4.44
C GLY A 13 7.07 2.59 -3.95
N ALA A 14 6.27 1.60 -4.31
CA ALA A 14 6.54 0.18 -4.16
C ALA A 14 6.34 -0.51 -5.52
N TYR A 15 6.78 -1.76 -5.65
CA TYR A 15 6.59 -2.54 -6.86
C TYR A 15 5.53 -3.62 -6.69
N LEU A 16 4.67 -3.72 -7.69
CA LEU A 16 3.66 -4.75 -7.85
C LEU A 16 3.92 -5.49 -9.17
N LYS A 17 4.44 -6.70 -9.11
CA LYS A 17 4.76 -7.55 -10.27
C LYS A 17 5.66 -6.84 -11.29
N GLY A 18 6.59 -6.02 -10.80
CA GLY A 18 7.47 -5.20 -11.64
C GLY A 18 6.86 -3.89 -12.15
N ALA A 19 5.61 -3.58 -11.80
CA ALA A 19 5.02 -2.26 -12.03
C ALA A 19 5.28 -1.35 -10.82
N TYR A 20 5.79 -0.15 -11.06
CA TYR A 20 5.94 0.86 -10.02
C TYR A 20 4.58 1.45 -9.65
N VAL A 21 4.24 1.41 -8.37
CA VAL A 21 3.00 1.94 -7.80
C VAL A 21 3.37 2.98 -6.76
N GLU A 22 2.92 4.21 -6.94
CA GLU A 22 3.10 5.29 -5.97
C GLU A 22 1.95 5.31 -4.96
N ALA A 23 2.28 5.50 -3.68
CA ALA A 23 1.33 5.68 -2.59
C ALA A 23 1.58 7.02 -1.88
N GLU A 24 0.51 7.78 -1.67
CA GLU A 24 0.53 8.93 -0.78
C GLU A 24 0.68 8.51 0.69
N VAL A 25 1.09 9.42 1.55
CA VAL A 25 1.21 9.17 3.00
C VAL A 25 -0.13 8.71 3.56
N GLY A 26 -0.13 7.54 4.19
CA GLY A 26 -1.32 6.90 4.75
C GLY A 26 -2.19 6.14 3.74
N ALA A 27 -1.89 6.20 2.44
CA ALA A 27 -2.59 5.42 1.43
C ALA A 27 -2.20 3.93 1.51
N VAL A 28 -3.17 3.06 1.21
CA VAL A 28 -2.97 1.61 1.17
C VAL A 28 -2.91 1.17 -0.29
N ILE A 29 -1.81 0.52 -0.67
CA ILE A 29 -1.60 -0.04 -2.01
C ILE A 29 -1.28 -1.54 -1.92
N GLU A 30 -1.39 -2.23 -3.04
CA GLU A 30 -0.90 -3.60 -3.18
C GLU A 30 0.54 -3.57 -3.70
N ALA A 31 1.44 -4.26 -3.01
CA ALA A 31 2.82 -4.44 -3.43
C ALA A 31 3.31 -5.86 -3.12
N ASP A 32 4.28 -6.34 -3.88
CA ASP A 32 5.05 -7.55 -3.53
C ASP A 32 6.51 -7.25 -3.19
N ASP A 33 7.00 -6.07 -3.58
CA ASP A 33 8.32 -5.57 -3.21
C ASP A 33 8.16 -4.12 -2.68
N PHE A 34 8.41 -3.95 -1.38
CA PHE A 34 8.27 -2.67 -0.68
C PHE A 34 9.29 -2.57 0.45
N ALA A 35 9.65 -1.33 0.81
CA ALA A 35 10.54 -1.07 1.94
C ALA A 35 9.74 -0.99 3.24
N GLU A 36 10.01 -1.88 4.20
CA GLU A 36 9.32 -1.94 5.50
C GLU A 36 9.48 -0.65 6.34
N GLU A 37 10.52 0.14 6.10
CA GLU A 37 10.71 1.47 6.71
C GLU A 37 9.76 2.54 6.17
N TRP A 38 9.18 2.33 4.98
CA TRP A 38 8.25 3.25 4.33
C TRP A 38 6.83 2.71 4.29
N PHE A 39 6.67 1.39 4.45
CA PHE A 39 5.43 0.69 4.24
C PHE A 39 5.17 -0.34 5.34
N GLU A 40 4.00 -0.26 5.96
CA GLU A 40 3.54 -1.23 6.96
C GLU A 40 2.57 -2.20 6.31
N GLU A 41 2.79 -3.52 6.48
CA GLU A 41 1.83 -4.53 6.05
C GLU A 41 0.51 -4.39 6.83
N VAL A 42 -0.54 -4.03 6.11
CA VAL A 42 -1.89 -4.06 6.62
C VAL A 42 -2.35 -5.51 6.49
N LYS A 43 -2.35 -6.25 7.60
CA LYS A 43 -2.97 -7.58 7.64
C LYS A 43 -4.40 -7.45 7.15
N ALA A 44 -4.63 -7.86 5.91
CA ALA A 44 -5.94 -7.95 5.30
C ALA A 44 -6.68 -9.11 5.98
N SER A 45 -7.15 -8.89 7.20
CA SER A 45 -8.12 -9.75 7.87
C SER A 45 -9.48 -9.58 7.17
N LYS A 46 -9.56 -10.00 5.91
CA LYS A 46 -10.79 -10.34 5.16
C LYS A 46 -12.04 -9.51 5.48
N ALA A 47 -11.92 -8.20 5.61
CA ALA A 47 -13.05 -7.31 5.82
C ALA A 47 -13.08 -6.32 4.67
N LYS A 48 -14.10 -6.50 3.81
CA LYS A 48 -14.50 -5.61 2.74
C LYS A 48 -14.47 -4.15 3.20
N ALA A 49 -13.89 -3.27 2.39
CA ALA A 49 -14.21 -1.84 2.34
C ALA A 49 -13.84 -1.38 0.93
N ASP A 50 -14.75 -1.52 -0.04
CA ASP A 50 -15.73 -0.47 -0.38
C ASP A 50 -14.96 0.73 -0.96
N ALA A 51 -14.66 0.71 -2.27
CA ALA A 51 -15.59 1.19 -3.29
C ALA A 51 -16.27 2.49 -2.82
N LYS A 52 -15.50 3.58 -2.83
CA LYS A 52 -16.01 4.96 -2.78
C LYS A 52 -17.07 5.13 -3.88
N SER A 53 -18.32 4.82 -3.55
CA SER A 53 -19.51 5.36 -4.19
C SER A 53 -19.93 6.57 -3.38
N GLU A 54 -19.78 7.76 -3.96
CA GLU A 54 -20.66 8.89 -3.70
C GLU A 54 -20.86 9.67 -5.01
#